data_AF-A0AAJ3PZ33-F1
#
_entry.id   AF-A0AAJ3PZ33-F1
#
_cell.length_a   1.000
_cell.length_b   1.000
_cell.length_c   1.000
_cell.angle_alpha   90.00
_cell.angle_beta   90.00
_cell.angle_gamma   90.00
#
_symmetry.space_group_name_H-M   'P 1'
#
loop_
_entity.id
_entity.type
_entity.pdbx_description
1 polymer ?
#
loop_
_entity_poly.entity_id
_entity_poly.type
_entity_poly.pdbx_seq_one_letter_code
_entity_poly.pdbx_strand_id
1 'polypeptide(L)'
;MNLRDLARGAASAARLRGHILRSGYTLFGQRIWTEGEDLVCRLFYPDYFALRQILYTRTATAIRAHCQALGLCKTRRTWGALDRMRLKKLYPTGTREEICEAFPGIEWENICAVARYYGYKRKKKPYKVTGVPALDAVRVRCYDVKINMRELDEDCRTKTYFQKRGSRPLYPNFRAINRAASYLGGYLDFHFPPEI
;
A
#
# COMPACT_ATOMS: atom_id res chain seq x y z
N MET A 1 41.35 -11.81 8.33
CA MET A 1 40.77 -13.11 8.73
C MET A 1 41.92 -14.11 8.89
N ASN A 2 42.02 -14.78 10.04
CA ASN A 2 43.12 -15.71 10.34
C ASN A 2 42.73 -17.15 9.96
N LEU A 3 43.61 -17.89 9.29
CA LEU A 3 43.38 -19.27 8.85
C LEU A 3 43.07 -20.21 10.01
N ARG A 4 43.66 -19.97 11.19
CA ARG A 4 43.39 -20.75 12.41
C ARG A 4 41.94 -20.60 12.89
N ASP A 5 41.37 -19.40 12.78
CA ASP A 5 39.99 -19.14 13.20
C ASP A 5 38.99 -19.76 12.24
N LEU A 6 39.28 -19.74 10.93
CA LEU A 6 38.50 -20.42 9.91
C LEU A 6 38.50 -21.95 10.11
N ALA A 7 39.68 -22.54 10.38
CA ALA A 7 39.81 -23.98 10.63
C ALA A 7 39.09 -24.42 11.91
N ARG A 8 39.19 -23.64 13.00
CA ARG A 8 38.46 -23.88 14.25
C ARG A 8 36.94 -23.76 14.05
N GLY A 9 36.50 -22.77 13.28
CA GLY A 9 35.09 -22.60 12.90
C GLY A 9 34.56 -23.79 12.09
N ALA A 10 35.32 -24.29 11.11
CA ALA A 10 34.95 -25.45 10.31
C ALA A 10 34.83 -26.74 11.15
N ALA A 11 35.80 -27.00 12.04
CA ALA A 11 35.77 -28.16 12.92
C ALA A 11 34.60 -28.11 13.93
N SER A 12 34.27 -26.91 14.42
CA SER A 12 33.07 -26.70 15.25
C SER A 12 31.79 -26.99 14.47
N ALA A 13 31.67 -26.46 13.24
CA ALA A 13 30.51 -26.69 12.38
C ALA A 13 30.34 -28.17 11.98
N ALA A 14 31.43 -28.92 11.81
CA ALA A 14 31.38 -30.36 11.54
C ALA A 14 30.85 -31.15 12.74
N ARG A 15 31.34 -30.87 13.96
CA ARG A 15 30.84 -31.48 15.20
C ARG A 15 29.36 -31.19 15.41
N LEU A 16 28.95 -29.95 15.13
CA LEU A 16 27.56 -29.54 15.21
C LEU A 16 26.68 -30.32 14.22
N ARG A 17 27.08 -30.43 12.96
CA ARG A 17 26.37 -31.24 11.96
C ARG A 17 26.25 -32.70 12.39
N GLY A 18 27.32 -33.27 12.95
CA GLY A 18 27.29 -34.63 13.50
C GLY A 18 26.33 -34.80 14.69
N HIS A 19 26.17 -33.80 15.55
CA HIS A 19 25.16 -33.83 16.62
C HIS A 19 23.74 -33.74 16.05
N ILE A 20 23.50 -32.84 15.10
CA ILE A 20 22.21 -32.66 14.44
C ILE A 20 21.77 -33.96 13.75
N LEU A 21 22.66 -34.58 12.97
CA LEU A 21 22.38 -35.85 12.30
C LEU A 21 22.05 -36.99 13.28
N ARG A 22 22.77 -37.09 14.41
CA ARG A 22 22.53 -38.14 15.41
C ARG A 22 21.24 -37.93 16.22
N SER A 23 20.96 -36.70 16.61
CA SER A 23 19.80 -36.38 17.43
C SER A 23 18.51 -36.31 16.62
N GLY A 24 18.58 -35.97 15.33
CA GLY A 24 17.38 -35.68 14.54
C GLY A 24 16.78 -34.31 14.84
N TYR A 25 17.46 -33.49 15.65
CA TYR A 25 17.01 -32.16 16.06
C TYR A 25 18.08 -31.11 15.78
N THR A 26 17.64 -29.90 15.47
CA THR A 26 18.47 -28.69 15.43
C THR A 26 18.88 -28.28 16.85
N LEU A 27 19.86 -27.39 16.96
CA LEU A 27 20.28 -26.82 18.26
C LEU A 27 19.13 -26.17 19.04
N PHE A 28 18.11 -25.69 18.34
CA PHE A 28 16.94 -25.04 18.92
C PHE A 28 15.83 -26.03 19.27
N GLY A 29 16.12 -27.34 19.26
CA GLY A 29 15.16 -28.40 19.59
C GLY A 29 14.12 -28.66 18.49
N GLN A 30 14.27 -28.08 17.30
CA GLN A 30 13.35 -28.31 16.18
C GLN A 30 13.73 -29.58 15.43
N ARG A 31 12.78 -30.48 15.19
CA ARG A 31 13.00 -31.72 14.44
C ARG A 31 13.44 -31.43 13.00
N ILE A 32 14.43 -32.17 12.50
CA ILE A 32 14.94 -32.05 11.13
C ILE A 32 13.91 -32.59 10.14
N TRP A 33 13.79 -31.97 8.97
CA TRP A 33 12.94 -32.46 7.89
C TRP A 33 13.54 -33.71 7.25
N THR A 34 12.73 -34.75 7.04
CA THR A 34 13.18 -35.98 6.39
C THR A 34 12.80 -35.98 4.91
N GLU A 35 13.50 -36.77 4.10
CA GLU A 35 13.21 -36.89 2.66
C GLU A 35 11.78 -37.38 2.38
N GLY A 36 11.22 -38.21 3.27
CA GLY A 36 9.82 -38.63 3.20
C GLY A 36 8.84 -37.47 3.43
N GLU A 37 9.15 -36.57 4.37
CA GLU A 37 8.35 -35.36 4.60
C GLU A 37 8.43 -34.41 3.38
N ASP A 38 9.61 -34.29 2.75
CA ASP A 38 9.79 -33.51 1.52
C ASP A 38 8.96 -34.05 0.36
N LEU A 39 8.91 -35.37 0.20
CA LEU A 39 8.13 -36.03 -0.83
C LEU A 39 6.63 -35.81 -0.64
N VAL A 40 6.16 -35.89 0.61
CA VAL A 40 4.77 -35.54 0.98
C VAL A 40 4.48 -34.07 0.63
N CYS A 41 5.37 -33.14 0.99
CA CYS A 41 5.23 -31.73 0.64
C CYS A 41 5.12 -31.51 -0.87
N ARG A 42 5.94 -32.20 -1.68
CA ARG A 42 5.90 -32.09 -3.15
C ARG A 42 4.64 -32.69 -3.77
N LEU A 43 4.13 -33.79 -3.22
CA LEU A 43 2.98 -34.51 -3.77
C LEU A 43 1.64 -33.84 -3.45
N PHE A 44 1.48 -33.31 -2.24
CA PHE A 44 0.20 -32.79 -1.76
C PHE A 44 0.08 -31.27 -1.81
N TYR A 45 1.15 -30.52 -2.11
CA TYR A 45 1.04 -29.07 -2.31
C TYR A 45 0.18 -28.75 -3.55
N PRO A 46 -0.78 -27.79 -3.49
CA PRO A 46 -0.99 -26.77 -2.46
C PRO A 46 -2.05 -27.12 -1.39
N ASP A 47 -2.48 -28.37 -1.26
CA ASP A 47 -3.48 -28.78 -0.27
C ASP A 47 -2.88 -28.83 1.14
N TYR A 48 -2.91 -27.68 1.82
CA TYR A 48 -2.45 -27.55 3.19
C TYR A 48 -3.30 -28.32 4.20
N PHE A 49 -4.56 -28.67 3.87
CA PHE A 49 -5.39 -29.46 4.74
C PHE A 49 -4.88 -30.90 4.76
N ALA A 50 -4.69 -31.51 3.60
CA ALA A 50 -4.10 -32.85 3.46
C ALA A 50 -2.69 -32.91 4.08
N LEU A 51 -1.84 -31.93 3.79
CA LEU A 51 -0.49 -31.85 4.37
C LEU A 51 -0.51 -31.85 5.90
N ARG A 52 -1.46 -31.15 6.52
CA ARG A 52 -1.57 -31.08 7.99
C ARG A 52 -2.01 -32.42 8.60
N GLN A 53 -2.83 -33.19 7.89
CA GLN A 53 -3.25 -34.52 8.36
C GLN A 53 -2.11 -35.54 8.25
N ILE A 54 -1.37 -35.52 7.15
CA ILE A 54 -0.27 -36.45 6.91
C ILE A 54 0.93 -36.10 7.81
N LEU A 55 1.27 -34.80 7.90
CA LEU A 55 2.35 -34.27 8.74
C LEU A 55 1.81 -33.78 10.08
N TYR A 56 1.01 -34.60 10.77
CA TYR A 56 0.36 -34.24 12.04
C TYR A 56 1.34 -33.86 13.16
N THR A 57 2.60 -34.30 13.07
CA THR A 57 3.68 -33.95 14.00
C THR A 57 4.24 -32.54 13.79
N ARG A 58 3.91 -31.89 12.66
CA ARG A 58 4.41 -30.57 12.28
C ARG A 58 3.31 -29.53 12.41
N THR A 59 3.69 -28.33 12.82
CA THR A 59 2.78 -27.19 12.83
C THR A 59 2.52 -26.70 11.41
N ALA A 60 1.33 -26.13 11.18
CA ALA A 60 0.97 -25.58 9.88
C ALA A 60 1.94 -24.48 9.40
N THR A 61 2.52 -23.71 10.32
CA THR A 61 3.54 -22.69 10.03
C THR A 61 4.84 -23.33 9.58
N ALA A 62 5.29 -24.41 10.21
CA ALA A 62 6.48 -25.16 9.81
C ALA A 62 6.30 -25.75 8.40
N ILE A 63 5.16 -26.38 8.12
CA ILE A 63 4.84 -26.92 6.79
C ILE A 63 4.91 -25.81 5.73
N ARG A 64 4.28 -24.65 5.97
CA ARG A 64 4.31 -23.53 5.02
C ARG A 64 5.72 -23.00 4.79
N ALA A 65 6.50 -22.80 5.85
CA ALA A 65 7.88 -22.33 5.75
C ALA A 65 8.76 -23.35 5.00
N HIS A 66 8.52 -24.64 5.20
CA HIS A 66 9.25 -25.70 4.51
C HIS A 66 8.88 -25.80 3.03
N CYS A 67 7.59 -25.73 2.68
CA CYS A 67 7.18 -25.64 1.27
C CYS A 67 7.76 -24.41 0.56
N GLN A 68 7.95 -23.29 1.28
CA GLN A 68 8.68 -22.12 0.76
C GLN A 68 10.17 -22.42 0.56
N ALA A 69 10.82 -23.08 1.52
CA ALA A 69 12.23 -23.48 1.42
C ALA A 69 12.49 -24.47 0.26
N LEU A 70 11.53 -25.37 0.00
CA LEU A 70 11.53 -26.28 -1.14
C LEU A 70 11.24 -25.60 -2.49
N GLY A 71 10.91 -24.31 -2.50
CA GLY A 71 10.59 -23.58 -3.73
C GLY A 71 9.23 -23.91 -4.33
N LEU A 72 8.35 -24.62 -3.61
CA LEU A 72 7.00 -24.96 -4.06
C LEU A 72 6.06 -23.74 -4.06
N CYS A 73 6.31 -22.81 -3.15
CA CYS A 73 5.55 -21.57 -3.06
C CYS A 73 6.03 -20.54 -4.08
N LYS A 74 5.09 -19.74 -4.60
CA LYS A 74 5.42 -18.56 -5.40
C LYS A 74 6.34 -17.63 -4.61
N THR A 75 7.53 -17.37 -5.14
CA THR A 75 8.48 -16.42 -4.56
C THR A 75 7.87 -15.03 -4.55
N ARG A 76 7.79 -14.40 -3.38
CA ARG A 76 7.37 -13.00 -3.29
C ARG A 76 8.46 -12.13 -3.91
N ARG A 77 8.10 -11.34 -4.93
CA ARG A 77 9.01 -10.33 -5.47
C ARG A 77 9.38 -9.34 -4.36
N THR A 78 10.67 -9.14 -4.16
CA THR A 78 11.20 -8.11 -3.27
C THR A 78 11.24 -6.77 -3.99
N TRP A 79 10.75 -5.72 -3.34
CA TRP A 79 10.79 -4.36 -3.88
C TRP A 79 12.17 -3.75 -3.64
N GLY A 80 13.02 -3.77 -4.66
CA GLY A 80 14.36 -3.20 -4.62
C GLY A 80 14.37 -1.68 -4.44
N ALA A 81 15.54 -1.09 -4.15
CA ALA A 81 15.68 0.36 -3.97
C ALA A 81 15.28 1.15 -5.22
N LEU A 82 15.66 0.65 -6.41
CA LEU A 82 15.32 1.27 -7.69
C LEU A 82 13.81 1.25 -7.95
N ASP A 83 13.14 0.13 -7.67
CA ASP A 83 11.69 -0.01 -7.82
C ASP A 83 10.97 0.99 -6.91
N ARG A 84 11.44 1.18 -5.67
CA ARG A 84 10.88 2.17 -4.75
C ARG A 84 11.08 3.61 -5.24
N MET A 85 12.26 3.95 -5.76
CA MET A 85 12.54 5.29 -6.28
C MET A 85 11.68 5.58 -7.51
N ARG A 86 11.55 4.61 -8.42
CA ARG A 86 10.70 4.71 -9.61
C ARG A 86 9.23 4.87 -9.21
N LEU A 87 8.74 4.08 -8.26
CA LEU A 87 7.37 4.19 -7.76
C LEU A 87 7.11 5.54 -7.09
N LYS A 88 8.04 6.04 -6.28
CA LYS A 88 7.92 7.37 -5.63
C LYS A 88 7.75 8.50 -6.64
N LYS A 89 8.45 8.42 -7.79
CA LYS A 89 8.39 9.44 -8.85
C LYS A 89 7.11 9.32 -9.68
N LEU A 90 6.73 8.11 -10.06
CA LEU A 90 5.60 7.87 -10.98
C LEU A 90 4.24 7.90 -10.28
N TYR A 91 4.12 7.36 -9.07
CA TYR A 91 2.83 7.18 -8.41
C TYR A 91 2.00 8.47 -8.20
N PRO A 92 2.59 9.64 -7.89
CA PRO A 92 1.83 10.86 -7.66
C PRO A 92 1.08 11.41 -8.88
N THR A 93 1.65 11.25 -10.08
CA THR A 93 1.15 11.86 -11.33
C THR A 93 0.73 10.85 -12.38
N GLY A 94 1.36 9.67 -12.39
CA GLY A 94 1.21 8.68 -13.44
C GLY A 94 -0.18 8.07 -13.51
N THR A 95 -0.62 7.78 -14.72
CA THR A 95 -1.85 7.04 -14.99
C THR A 95 -1.71 5.59 -14.51
N ARG A 96 -2.83 4.87 -14.42
CA ARG A 96 -2.79 3.45 -14.03
C ARG A 96 -1.96 2.63 -15.03
N GLU A 97 -2.13 2.90 -16.31
CA GLU A 97 -1.47 2.21 -17.42
C GLU A 97 0.04 2.44 -17.38
N GLU A 98 0.49 3.69 -17.33
CA GLU A 98 1.92 4.05 -17.21
C GLU A 98 2.60 3.36 -16.02
N ILE A 99 1.92 3.28 -14.87
CA ILE A 99 2.47 2.64 -13.69
C ILE A 99 2.55 1.11 -13.88
N CYS A 100 1.54 0.50 -14.49
CA CYS A 100 1.57 -0.94 -14.81
C CYS A 100 2.67 -1.27 -15.84
N GLU A 101 2.86 -0.42 -16.85
CA GLU A 101 3.93 -0.57 -17.84
C GLU A 101 5.32 -0.42 -17.21
N ALA A 102 5.48 0.49 -16.25
CA ALA A 102 6.74 0.68 -15.53
C ALA A 102 7.12 -0.51 -14.61
N PHE A 103 6.15 -1.36 -14.25
CA PHE A 103 6.29 -2.52 -13.38
C PHE A 103 5.65 -3.78 -14.01
N PRO A 104 6.22 -4.31 -15.10
CA PRO A 104 5.64 -5.46 -15.78
C PRO A 104 5.61 -6.68 -14.83
N GLY A 105 4.52 -7.43 -14.90
CA GLY A 105 4.28 -8.62 -14.08
C GLY A 105 3.87 -8.35 -12.63
N ILE A 106 3.61 -7.09 -12.26
CA ILE A 106 3.03 -6.76 -10.95
C ILE A 106 1.58 -6.32 -11.12
N GLU A 107 0.68 -7.00 -10.41
CA GLU A 107 -0.71 -6.59 -10.34
C GLU A 107 -0.88 -5.21 -9.69
N TRP A 108 -1.83 -4.43 -10.21
CA TRP A 108 -2.13 -3.08 -9.73
C TRP A 108 -2.40 -3.01 -8.20
N GLU A 109 -3.04 -4.04 -7.65
CA GLU A 109 -3.34 -4.12 -6.22
C GLU A 109 -2.08 -4.19 -5.36
N ASN A 110 -1.08 -4.97 -5.81
CA ASN A 110 0.21 -5.08 -5.15
C ASN A 110 0.97 -3.75 -5.21
N ILE A 111 0.94 -3.06 -6.35
CA ILE A 111 1.52 -1.72 -6.48
C ILE A 111 0.86 -0.74 -5.51
N CYS A 112 -0.47 -0.79 -5.38
CA CYS A 112 -1.20 0.05 -4.43
C CYS A 112 -0.88 -0.28 -2.98
N ALA A 113 -0.78 -1.56 -2.63
CA ALA A 113 -0.40 -2.00 -1.28
C ALA A 113 0.99 -1.46 -0.91
N VAL A 114 1.95 -1.54 -1.84
CA VAL A 114 3.30 -1.04 -1.66
C VAL A 114 3.33 0.48 -1.55
N ALA A 115 2.59 1.19 -2.40
CA ALA A 115 2.48 2.64 -2.32
C ALA A 115 1.91 3.09 -0.97
N ARG A 116 0.88 2.41 -0.45
CA ARG A 116 0.34 2.68 0.89
C ARG A 116 1.37 2.41 2.00
N TYR A 117 2.08 1.27 1.93
CA TYR A 117 3.10 0.90 2.89
C TYR A 117 4.21 1.96 3.00
N TYR A 118 4.66 2.51 1.87
CA TYR A 118 5.67 3.57 1.83
C TYR A 118 5.09 5.00 1.90
N GLY A 119 3.76 5.14 2.04
CA GLY A 119 3.11 6.45 2.17
C GLY A 119 3.08 7.30 0.89
N TYR A 120 3.29 6.71 -0.28
CA TYR A 120 3.19 7.42 -1.55
C TYR A 120 1.72 7.69 -1.89
N LYS A 121 1.37 8.97 -2.01
CA LYS A 121 0.00 9.42 -2.27
C LYS A 121 -0.11 10.01 -3.68
N ARG A 122 -1.25 9.77 -4.32
CA ARG A 122 -1.61 10.45 -5.58
C ARG A 122 -1.86 11.93 -5.32
N LYS A 123 -1.51 12.79 -6.29
CA LYS A 123 -1.89 14.21 -6.23
C LYS A 123 -3.41 14.30 -6.15
N LYS A 124 -3.91 15.16 -5.26
CA LYS A 124 -5.35 15.40 -5.11
C LYS A 124 -5.87 15.95 -6.44
N LYS A 125 -6.98 15.40 -6.93
CA LYS A 125 -7.66 15.95 -8.10
C LYS A 125 -8.32 17.29 -7.69
N PRO A 126 -8.40 18.26 -8.61
CA PRO A 126 -9.22 19.45 -8.40
C PRO A 126 -10.65 19.08 -8.02
N TYR A 127 -11.31 19.96 -7.26
CA TYR A 127 -12.70 19.79 -6.90
C TYR A 127 -13.59 19.84 -8.15
N LYS A 128 -14.64 19.01 -8.18
CA LYS A 128 -15.58 18.97 -9.31
C LYS A 128 -16.34 20.30 -9.41
N VAL A 129 -16.41 20.83 -10.63
CA VAL A 129 -17.19 22.01 -11.00
C VAL A 129 -18.68 21.71 -10.83
N THR A 130 -19.43 22.69 -10.33
CA THR A 130 -20.85 22.62 -10.01
C THR A 130 -21.74 23.39 -10.98
N GLY A 131 -21.16 24.26 -11.82
CA GLY A 131 -21.88 25.06 -12.82
C GLY A 131 -22.34 26.42 -12.29
N VAL A 132 -22.08 26.71 -11.01
CA VAL A 132 -22.38 28.01 -10.39
C VAL A 132 -21.05 28.75 -10.22
N PRO A 133 -20.80 29.85 -10.98
CA PRO A 133 -19.50 30.51 -11.02
C PRO A 133 -18.93 30.87 -9.64
N ALA A 134 -19.78 31.39 -8.74
CA ALA A 134 -19.37 31.77 -7.40
C ALA A 134 -18.91 30.56 -6.54
N LEU A 135 -19.56 29.40 -6.67
CA LEU A 135 -19.13 28.17 -5.98
C LEU A 135 -17.87 27.59 -6.59
N ASP A 136 -17.75 27.65 -7.91
CA ASP A 136 -16.61 27.10 -8.64
C ASP A 136 -15.34 27.92 -8.38
N ALA A 137 -15.45 29.25 -8.26
CA ALA A 137 -14.36 30.12 -7.83
C ALA A 137 -13.85 29.78 -6.43
N VAL A 138 -14.76 29.61 -5.45
CA VAL A 138 -14.40 29.16 -4.09
C VAL A 138 -13.70 27.80 -4.13
N ARG A 139 -14.19 26.86 -4.95
CA ARG A 139 -13.58 25.53 -5.11
C ARG A 139 -12.17 25.57 -5.68
N VAL A 140 -11.94 26.36 -6.73
CA VAL A 140 -10.62 26.55 -7.33
C VAL A 140 -9.68 27.14 -6.28
N ARG A 141 -10.12 28.19 -5.58
CA ARG A 141 -9.30 28.84 -4.56
C ARG A 141 -8.96 27.91 -3.40
N CYS A 142 -9.90 27.10 -2.93
CA CYS A 142 -9.63 26.09 -1.90
C CYS A 142 -8.58 25.07 -2.36
N TYR A 143 -8.61 24.67 -3.63
CA TYR A 143 -7.60 23.75 -4.18
C TYR A 143 -6.21 24.39 -4.20
N ASP A 144 -6.11 25.67 -4.57
CA ASP A 144 -4.85 26.43 -4.59
C ASP A 144 -4.26 26.59 -3.18
N VAL A 145 -5.11 26.93 -2.20
CA VAL A 145 -4.72 27.11 -0.79
C VAL A 145 -4.57 25.74 -0.06
N LYS A 146 -4.89 24.62 -0.73
CA LYS A 146 -4.83 23.24 -0.21
C LYS A 146 -5.75 22.96 0.99
N ILE A 147 -6.81 23.74 1.14
CA ILE A 147 -7.83 23.57 2.20
C ILE A 147 -8.87 22.55 1.75
N ASN A 148 -9.26 21.65 2.66
CA ASN A 148 -10.31 20.68 2.37
C ASN A 148 -11.72 21.32 2.45
N MET A 149 -12.68 20.83 1.66
CA MET A 149 -14.08 21.28 1.74
C MET A 149 -14.69 21.06 3.13
N ARG A 150 -14.22 20.05 3.85
CA ARG A 150 -14.60 19.81 5.25
C ARG A 150 -14.08 20.90 6.19
N GLU A 151 -12.80 21.23 6.08
CA GLU A 151 -12.15 22.28 6.88
C GLU A 151 -12.82 23.63 6.58
N LEU A 152 -13.10 23.93 5.31
CA LEU A 152 -13.84 25.13 4.91
C LEU A 152 -15.23 25.20 5.56
N ASP A 153 -15.96 24.08 5.62
CA ASP A 153 -17.29 24.04 6.25
C ASP A 153 -17.22 24.24 7.78
N GLU A 154 -16.15 23.76 8.41
CA GLU A 154 -15.87 23.93 9.84
C GLU A 154 -15.54 25.41 10.15
N ASP A 155 -14.66 26.03 9.36
CA ASP A 155 -14.25 27.43 9.53
C ASP A 155 -15.38 28.42 9.20
N CYS A 156 -16.16 28.16 8.15
CA CYS A 156 -17.27 29.02 7.73
C CYS A 156 -18.57 28.79 8.53
N ARG A 157 -18.59 27.79 9.42
CA ARG A 157 -19.77 27.32 10.16
C ARG A 157 -20.96 27.01 9.23
N THR A 158 -20.67 26.42 8.06
CA THR A 158 -21.66 26.07 7.02
C THR A 158 -22.08 24.60 7.08
N LYS A 159 -21.69 23.89 8.15
CA LYS A 159 -22.00 22.49 8.46
C LYS A 159 -21.46 21.51 7.41
N THR A 160 -22.24 21.21 6.36
CA THR A 160 -21.87 20.26 5.29
C THR A 160 -22.18 20.82 3.91
N TYR A 161 -22.32 22.14 3.81
CA TYR A 161 -22.75 22.81 2.59
C TYR A 161 -21.76 22.57 1.45
N PHE A 162 -20.48 22.87 1.65
CA PHE A 162 -19.45 22.69 0.62
C PHE A 162 -19.10 21.22 0.40
N GLN A 163 -19.18 20.39 1.44
CA GLN A 163 -19.05 18.93 1.34
C GLN A 163 -20.09 18.30 0.41
N LYS A 164 -21.37 18.70 0.51
CA LYS A 164 -22.48 18.17 -0.31
C LYS A 164 -22.66 18.88 -1.65
N ARG A 165 -21.60 19.46 -2.21
CA ARG A 165 -21.61 20.25 -3.46
C ARG A 165 -22.40 21.56 -3.43
N GLY A 166 -22.85 22.02 -2.27
CA GLY A 166 -23.75 23.18 -2.15
C GLY A 166 -25.19 22.76 -2.40
N SER A 167 -25.65 21.71 -1.70
CA SER A 167 -26.92 20.98 -1.89
C SER A 167 -28.16 21.86 -2.19
N ARG A 168 -28.30 22.20 -3.47
CA ARG A 168 -29.47 22.50 -4.32
C ARG A 168 -28.99 23.45 -5.44
N PRO A 169 -28.71 22.94 -6.67
CA PRO A 169 -28.18 23.77 -7.75
C PRO A 169 -29.13 24.92 -8.14
N LEU A 170 -30.43 24.76 -7.86
CA LEU A 170 -31.45 25.75 -8.18
C LEU A 170 -31.37 27.00 -7.30
N TYR A 171 -30.88 26.90 -6.07
CA TYR A 171 -30.79 28.03 -5.13
C TYR A 171 -29.49 27.95 -4.30
N PRO A 172 -28.37 28.45 -4.84
CA PRO A 172 -27.12 28.57 -4.10
C PRO A 172 -27.31 29.46 -2.86
N ASN A 173 -26.73 29.07 -1.73
CA ASN A 173 -26.79 29.85 -0.51
C ASN A 173 -25.69 30.91 -0.54
N PHE A 174 -26.01 32.09 -1.09
CA PHE A 174 -25.07 33.20 -1.23
C PHE A 174 -24.47 33.66 0.10
N ARG A 175 -25.17 33.48 1.23
CA ARG A 175 -24.63 33.78 2.56
C ARG A 175 -23.45 32.86 2.92
N ALA A 176 -23.58 31.57 2.61
CA ALA A 176 -22.51 30.60 2.81
C ALA A 176 -21.32 30.88 1.88
N ILE A 177 -21.61 31.21 0.62
CA ILE A 177 -20.61 31.53 -0.40
C ILE A 177 -19.83 32.79 -0.01
N ASN A 178 -20.52 33.86 0.42
CA ASN A 178 -19.87 35.10 0.82
C ASN A 178 -18.94 34.91 2.03
N ARG A 179 -19.35 34.09 3.01
CA ARG A 179 -18.47 33.73 4.15
C ARG A 179 -17.22 33.00 3.69
N ALA A 180 -17.36 32.02 2.79
CA ALA A 180 -16.22 31.30 2.25
C ALA A 180 -15.31 32.20 1.40
N ALA A 181 -15.87 33.09 0.60
CA ALA A 181 -15.12 34.09 -0.15
C ALA A 181 -14.31 34.98 0.80
N SER A 182 -14.96 35.52 1.84
CA SER A 182 -14.30 36.37 2.86
C SER A 182 -13.17 35.64 3.57
N TYR A 183 -13.38 34.37 3.97
CA TYR A 183 -12.36 33.55 4.61
C TYR A 183 -11.15 33.27 3.70
N LEU A 184 -11.39 33.09 2.40
CA LEU A 184 -10.35 32.89 1.40
C LEU A 184 -9.71 34.20 0.90
N GLY A 185 -10.08 35.34 1.48
CA GLY A 185 -9.55 36.68 1.17
C GLY A 185 -10.16 37.33 -0.08
N GLY A 186 -11.34 36.89 -0.51
CA GLY A 186 -12.09 37.48 -1.62
C GLY A 186 -13.41 38.11 -1.19
N TYR A 187 -14.09 38.74 -2.13
CA TYR A 187 -15.43 39.30 -1.95
C TYR A 187 -16.34 38.86 -3.09
N LEU A 188 -17.65 38.85 -2.82
CA LEU A 188 -18.66 38.55 -3.83
C LEU A 188 -19.15 39.86 -4.43
N ASP A 189 -18.99 39.99 -5.75
CA ASP A 189 -19.48 41.13 -6.53
C ASP A 189 -20.56 40.66 -7.50
N PHE A 190 -21.48 41.56 -7.88
CA PHE A 190 -22.54 41.29 -8.84
C PHE A 190 -22.47 42.29 -9.99
N HIS A 191 -22.63 41.78 -11.21
CA HIS A 191 -22.67 42.59 -12.42
C HIS A 191 -23.96 42.30 -13.15
N PHE A 192 -24.64 43.36 -13.60
CA PHE A 192 -25.73 43.22 -14.55
C PHE A 192 -25.13 43.02 -15.94
N PRO A 193 -25.73 42.18 -16.79
CA PRO A 193 -25.35 42.15 -18.19
C PRO A 193 -25.58 43.55 -18.80
N PRO A 194 -24.73 44.00 -19.74
CA PRO A 194 -24.95 45.26 -20.44
C PRO A 194 -26.33 45.22 -21.12
N GLU A 195 -27.08 46.31 -21.01
CA GLU A 195 -28.36 46.48 -21.70
C GLU A 195 -28.13 46.34 -23.22
N ILE A 196 -28.94 45.50 -23.88
CA ILE A 196 -28.89 45.23 -25.32
C ILE A 196 -29.55 46.39 -26.08
#